data_AF-A0A1L3IBF7-F1
#
_entry.id   AF-A0A1L3IBF7-F1
#
_cell.length_a   1.000
_cell.length_b   1.000
_cell.length_c   1.000
_cell.angle_alpha   90.00
_cell.angle_beta   90.00
_cell.angle_gamma   90.00
#
_symmetry.space_group_name_H-M   'P 1'
#
loop_
_entity.id
_entity.type
_entity.pdbx_description
1 polymer ?
#
loop_
_entity_poly.entity_id
_entity_poly.type
_entity_poly.pdbx_seq_one_letter_code
_entity_poly.pdbx_strand_id
1 'polypeptide(L)'
;MTSPTLPPYFNLDPEQAAAKLPDPIQTTRFAKAAAMCSKGREDLARRGYAPDGEKRLRKFSTWEITRYLIPVAPQHLRRVLKNHPDLPQGEGEGGSKWFTLEEVLALRQHFASEGISTKEYLPYRPKGVPAKVTAVANFKGGVGKTSTAAHLAMSAALDGYKVLVIDLDSQGSMTSILGGTVEDEWSTVFPLIAKDYAKSVVAENAVRAAAGEPELPLDETLNEALRVSSRNVIQKTHWSNIDLIGAQLNLYWAEFQIPVWRMGLRSWPLWDALSNFLEQEGILDDYDIVFLDTPPALGYLTINALAAADILLVPLGASFLEFDSTGRFFDMLYSTFASIEEGENMAQRAAGLPEIKFEWDVVRALITRFDASQQTDMANVIQAYFGDFMNAYRQDVTALVGQAGEQVNGIYEADYRDFNRDTYVRGRETFDRTYAEFKELLIGSWWRDTQMEEAE
;
A
#
# COMPACT_ATOMS: atom_id res chain seq x y z
N MET A 1 -5.23 -57.70 -0.91
CA MET A 1 -4.84 -56.64 0.04
C MET A 1 -3.66 -55.90 -0.56
N THR A 2 -3.88 -54.70 -1.08
CA THR A 2 -2.77 -53.82 -1.50
C THR A 2 -2.00 -53.43 -0.24
N SER A 3 -0.71 -53.79 -0.15
CA SER A 3 0.16 -53.28 0.91
C SER A 3 0.02 -51.77 0.97
N PRO A 4 -0.04 -51.16 2.17
CA PRO A 4 -0.02 -49.71 2.26
C PRO A 4 1.24 -49.21 1.58
N THR A 5 1.09 -48.27 0.65
CA THR A 5 2.21 -47.61 0.00
C THR A 5 3.07 -46.97 1.08
N LEU A 6 4.31 -47.45 1.22
CA LEU A 6 5.27 -46.82 2.11
C LEU A 6 5.44 -45.35 1.69
N PRO A 7 5.62 -44.42 2.63
CA PRO A 7 5.96 -43.04 2.30
C PRO A 7 7.16 -42.96 1.34
N PRO A 8 7.18 -41.98 0.42
CA PRO A 8 8.13 -41.94 -0.71
C PRO A 8 9.59 -41.70 -0.30
N TYR A 9 9.84 -41.40 0.97
CA TYR A 9 11.17 -41.23 1.55
C TYR A 9 11.75 -42.52 2.16
N PHE A 10 10.97 -43.60 2.23
CA PHE A 10 11.50 -44.90 2.66
C PHE A 10 12.26 -45.59 1.52
N ASN A 11 13.32 -46.32 1.89
CA ASN A 11 14.13 -47.13 0.98
C ASN A 11 14.72 -46.34 -0.20
N LEU A 12 15.06 -45.07 -0.01
CA LEU A 12 15.80 -44.30 -1.00
C LEU A 12 17.18 -44.93 -1.21
N ASP A 13 17.47 -45.28 -2.45
CA ASP A 13 18.77 -45.82 -2.85
C ASP A 13 19.83 -44.70 -2.88
N PRO A 14 20.92 -44.80 -2.11
CA PRO A 14 21.95 -43.75 -2.04
C PRO A 14 22.65 -43.48 -3.38
N GLU A 15 22.81 -44.49 -4.24
CA GLU A 15 23.46 -44.35 -5.55
C GLU A 15 22.55 -43.59 -6.52
N GLN A 16 21.25 -43.92 -6.56
CA GLN A 16 20.25 -43.18 -7.33
C GLN A 16 20.07 -41.75 -6.81
N ALA A 17 20.20 -41.52 -5.49
CA ALA A 17 20.17 -40.18 -4.92
C ALA A 17 21.41 -39.37 -5.33
N ALA A 18 22.60 -39.97 -5.30
CA ALA A 18 23.85 -39.34 -5.72
C ALA A 18 23.83 -38.97 -7.21
N ALA A 19 23.24 -39.81 -8.07
CA ALA A 19 23.08 -39.54 -9.50
C ALA A 19 22.21 -38.31 -9.82
N LYS A 20 21.41 -37.82 -8.85
CA LYS A 20 20.60 -36.59 -8.98
C LYS A 20 21.38 -35.32 -8.60
N LEU A 21 22.55 -35.46 -7.97
CA LEU A 21 23.33 -34.31 -7.52
C LEU A 21 24.13 -33.73 -8.70
N PRO A 22 24.11 -32.40 -8.90
CA PRO A 22 25.08 -31.75 -9.77
C PRO A 22 26.47 -31.72 -9.10
N ASP A 23 27.49 -31.35 -9.86
CA ASP A 23 28.81 -31.02 -9.28
C ASP A 23 28.69 -29.95 -8.19
N PRO A 24 29.59 -29.98 -7.17
CA PRO A 24 29.64 -28.97 -6.11
C PRO A 24 29.60 -27.54 -6.66
N ILE A 25 28.75 -26.72 -6.05
CA ILE A 25 28.44 -25.37 -6.54
C ILE A 25 29.41 -24.35 -5.94
N GLN A 26 30.02 -23.51 -6.79
CA GLN A 26 30.79 -22.33 -6.38
C GLN A 26 29.92 -21.06 -6.39
N THR A 27 30.37 -20.00 -5.72
CA THR A 27 29.66 -18.72 -5.59
C THR A 27 29.28 -18.07 -6.92
N THR A 28 30.08 -18.28 -7.97
CA THR A 28 29.79 -17.81 -9.35
C THR A 28 28.47 -18.36 -9.90
N ARG A 29 28.04 -19.55 -9.47
CA ARG A 29 26.76 -20.13 -9.88
C ARG A 29 25.57 -19.41 -9.23
N PHE A 30 25.76 -18.76 -8.08
CA PHE A 30 24.73 -17.90 -7.49
C PHE A 30 24.46 -16.66 -8.35
N ALA A 31 25.50 -16.06 -8.94
CA ALA A 31 25.32 -14.97 -9.90
C ALA A 31 24.52 -15.44 -11.13
N LYS A 32 24.79 -16.65 -11.64
CA LYS A 32 24.01 -17.25 -12.73
C LYS A 32 22.56 -17.54 -12.32
N ALA A 33 22.34 -18.05 -11.11
CA ALA A 33 20.99 -18.27 -10.58
C ALA A 33 20.21 -16.96 -10.43
N ALA A 34 20.85 -15.91 -9.90
CA ALA A 34 20.27 -14.58 -9.78
C ALA A 34 19.86 -14.02 -11.15
N ALA A 35 20.74 -14.11 -12.16
CA ALA A 35 20.45 -13.67 -13.52
C ALA A 35 19.29 -14.46 -14.15
N MET A 36 19.22 -15.78 -13.93
CA MET A 36 18.10 -16.61 -14.41
C MET A 36 16.78 -16.24 -13.74
N CYS A 37 16.79 -15.99 -12.43
CA CYS A 37 15.60 -15.57 -11.69
C CYS A 37 15.13 -14.16 -12.09
N SER A 38 16.07 -13.22 -12.31
CA SER A 38 15.76 -11.87 -12.80
C SER A 38 15.12 -11.91 -14.19
N LYS A 39 15.73 -12.63 -15.14
CA LYS A 39 15.14 -12.82 -16.47
C LYS A 39 13.78 -13.52 -16.41
N GLY A 40 13.66 -14.58 -15.62
CA GLY A 40 12.40 -15.29 -15.44
C GLY A 40 11.30 -14.41 -14.85
N ARG A 41 11.65 -13.51 -13.92
CA ARG A 41 10.72 -12.55 -13.33
C ARG A 41 10.24 -11.53 -14.37
N GLU A 42 11.14 -10.97 -15.17
CA GLU A 42 10.77 -10.05 -16.27
C GLU A 42 9.86 -10.74 -17.28
N ASP A 43 10.21 -11.96 -17.69
CA ASP A 43 9.40 -12.75 -18.64
C ASP A 43 8.02 -13.09 -18.07
N LEU A 44 7.91 -13.41 -16.78
CA LEU A 44 6.64 -13.70 -16.12
C LEU A 44 5.79 -12.45 -15.91
N ALA A 45 6.38 -11.34 -15.47
CA ALA A 45 5.68 -10.06 -15.27
C ALA A 45 5.09 -9.54 -16.59
N ARG A 46 5.83 -9.66 -17.70
CA ARG A 46 5.36 -9.26 -19.03
C ARG A 46 4.22 -10.12 -19.57
N ARG A 47 3.93 -11.29 -19.01
CA ARG A 47 2.77 -12.10 -19.44
C ARG A 47 1.43 -11.42 -19.13
N GLY A 48 1.39 -10.51 -18.15
CA GLY A 48 0.23 -9.69 -17.83
C GLY A 48 0.17 -8.36 -18.59
N TYR A 49 1.19 -8.03 -19.40
CA TYR A 49 1.31 -6.74 -20.09
C TYR A 49 0.66 -6.81 -21.47
N ALA A 50 0.34 -5.66 -22.05
CA ALA A 50 -0.09 -5.60 -23.44
C ALA A 50 1.04 -6.07 -24.39
N PRO A 51 0.74 -6.46 -25.65
CA PRO A 51 1.74 -7.02 -26.57
C PRO A 51 2.95 -6.12 -26.86
N ASP A 52 2.82 -4.81 -26.61
CA ASP A 52 3.88 -3.80 -26.71
C ASP A 52 4.74 -3.68 -25.43
N GLY A 53 4.43 -4.46 -24.40
CA GLY A 53 5.15 -4.47 -23.14
C GLY A 53 4.76 -3.35 -22.18
N GLU A 54 3.63 -2.66 -22.41
CA GLU A 54 3.11 -1.68 -21.46
C GLU A 54 1.95 -2.27 -20.64
N LYS A 55 1.98 -2.06 -19.32
CA LYS A 55 0.83 -2.39 -18.47
C LYS A 55 -0.23 -1.29 -18.67
N ARG A 56 -1.48 -1.69 -18.93
CA ARG A 56 -2.61 -0.76 -19.10
C ARG A 56 -3.82 -1.26 -18.34
N LEU A 57 -4.51 -0.35 -17.66
CA LEU A 57 -5.78 -0.67 -17.05
C LEU A 57 -6.82 -0.94 -18.16
N ARG A 58 -7.58 -2.02 -17.99
CA ARG A 58 -8.69 -2.37 -18.90
C ARG A 58 -9.76 -1.26 -18.95
N LYS A 59 -10.59 -1.32 -19.98
CA LYS A 59 -11.78 -0.46 -20.09
C LYS A 59 -12.96 -1.02 -19.29
N PHE A 60 -13.86 -0.13 -18.92
CA PHE A 60 -15.07 -0.42 -18.15
C PHE A 60 -16.30 -0.31 -19.04
N SER A 61 -17.16 -1.32 -18.98
CA SER A 61 -18.43 -1.30 -19.70
C SER A 61 -19.43 -0.34 -19.06
N THR A 62 -20.42 0.10 -19.83
CA THR A 62 -21.57 0.87 -19.29
C THR A 62 -22.22 0.20 -18.07
N TRP A 63 -22.30 -1.15 -18.06
CA TRP A 63 -22.85 -1.91 -16.94
C TRP A 63 -21.99 -1.76 -15.68
N GLU A 64 -20.67 -1.89 -15.79
CA GLU A 64 -19.77 -1.75 -14.64
C GLU A 64 -19.78 -0.34 -14.09
N ILE A 65 -19.77 0.67 -14.97
CA ILE A 65 -19.82 2.09 -14.56
C ILE A 65 -21.05 2.33 -13.70
N THR A 66 -22.22 1.96 -14.20
CA THR A 66 -23.51 2.22 -13.51
C THR A 66 -23.77 1.32 -12.31
N ARG A 67 -23.07 0.18 -12.20
CA ARG A 67 -23.21 -0.75 -11.08
C ARG A 67 -22.25 -0.45 -9.93
N TYR A 68 -21.01 -0.07 -10.25
CA TYR A 68 -19.92 -0.05 -9.29
C TYR A 68 -19.23 1.31 -9.14
N LEU A 69 -19.24 2.15 -10.17
CA LEU A 69 -18.40 3.35 -10.19
C LEU A 69 -19.24 4.60 -9.93
N ILE A 70 -20.29 4.81 -10.72
CA ILE A 70 -21.13 6.01 -10.65
C ILE A 70 -22.57 5.58 -10.32
N PRO A 71 -23.21 6.15 -9.27
CA PRO A 71 -24.56 5.77 -8.82
C PRO A 71 -25.68 6.32 -9.72
N VAL A 72 -25.62 6.01 -11.02
CA VAL A 72 -26.57 6.41 -12.07
C VAL A 72 -27.22 5.20 -12.74
N ALA A 73 -28.49 5.35 -13.10
CA ALA A 73 -29.17 4.30 -13.87
C ALA A 73 -28.59 4.21 -15.31
N PRO A 74 -28.46 3.01 -15.90
CA PRO A 74 -27.92 2.85 -17.26
C PRO A 74 -28.62 3.68 -18.33
N GLN A 75 -29.95 3.80 -18.25
CA GLN A 75 -30.74 4.62 -19.19
C GLN A 75 -30.44 6.11 -19.03
N HIS A 76 -30.19 6.57 -17.80
CA HIS A 76 -29.85 7.96 -17.52
C HIS A 76 -28.48 8.30 -18.10
N LEU A 77 -27.47 7.46 -17.87
CA LEU A 77 -26.14 7.63 -18.47
C LEU A 77 -26.20 7.70 -20.00
N ARG A 78 -26.92 6.78 -20.65
CA ARG A 78 -27.09 6.80 -22.12
C ARG A 78 -27.74 8.09 -22.62
N ARG A 79 -28.71 8.64 -21.88
CA ARG A 79 -29.37 9.90 -22.23
C ARG A 79 -28.41 11.08 -22.10
N VAL A 80 -27.61 11.14 -21.04
CA VAL A 80 -26.60 12.18 -20.84
C VAL A 80 -25.58 12.14 -21.98
N LEU A 81 -25.00 10.98 -22.29
CA LEU A 81 -24.04 10.84 -23.39
C LEU A 81 -24.61 11.27 -24.76
N LYS A 82 -25.91 11.04 -25.00
CA LYS A 82 -26.59 11.48 -26.24
C LYS A 82 -26.78 13.00 -26.29
N ASN A 83 -27.08 13.63 -25.16
CA ASN A 83 -27.37 15.05 -25.09
C ASN A 83 -26.09 15.91 -25.01
N HIS A 84 -25.00 15.34 -24.52
CA HIS A 84 -23.70 15.99 -24.34
C HIS A 84 -22.64 15.26 -25.18
N PRO A 85 -22.56 15.54 -26.50
CA PRO A 85 -21.61 14.86 -27.40
C PRO A 85 -20.15 15.25 -27.13
N ASP A 86 -19.92 16.31 -26.35
CA ASP A 86 -18.64 16.80 -25.86
C ASP A 86 -18.05 15.95 -24.72
N LEU A 87 -18.90 15.23 -23.97
CA LEU A 87 -18.44 14.30 -22.95
C LEU A 87 -17.77 13.06 -23.57
N PRO A 88 -16.90 12.37 -22.81
CA PRO A 88 -16.35 11.09 -23.24
C PRO A 88 -17.42 10.12 -23.71
N GLN A 89 -17.29 9.68 -24.96
CA GLN A 89 -18.27 8.80 -25.59
C GLN A 89 -17.95 7.32 -25.44
N GLY A 90 -16.73 6.99 -25.00
CA GLY A 90 -16.20 5.64 -25.00
C GLY A 90 -16.08 5.06 -26.41
N GLU A 91 -15.57 3.85 -26.48
CA GLU A 91 -15.42 3.09 -27.71
C GLU A 91 -16.47 1.98 -27.83
N GLY A 92 -16.80 1.61 -29.07
CA GLY A 92 -17.78 0.59 -29.40
C GLY A 92 -19.11 1.17 -29.90
N GLU A 93 -19.93 0.30 -30.48
CA GLU A 93 -21.20 0.68 -31.10
C GLU A 93 -22.42 0.30 -30.24
N GLY A 94 -23.46 1.13 -30.30
CA GLY A 94 -24.76 0.86 -29.70
C GLY A 94 -24.75 0.73 -28.17
N GLY A 95 -25.24 -0.40 -27.65
CA GLY A 95 -25.44 -0.63 -26.21
C GLY A 95 -24.20 -1.06 -25.42
N SER A 96 -23.07 -1.30 -26.11
CA SER A 96 -21.85 -1.91 -25.56
C SER A 96 -20.67 -0.94 -25.66
N LYS A 97 -20.79 0.23 -25.01
CA LYS A 97 -19.71 1.22 -24.91
C LYS A 97 -18.75 0.89 -23.77
N TRP A 98 -17.46 1.14 -24.03
CA TRP A 98 -16.33 0.89 -23.13
C TRP A 98 -15.54 2.16 -22.90
N PHE A 99 -15.18 2.43 -21.66
CA PHE A 99 -14.53 3.68 -21.25
C PHE A 99 -13.25 3.39 -20.49
N THR A 100 -12.22 4.20 -20.71
CA THR A 100 -11.05 4.24 -19.82
C THR A 100 -11.42 4.79 -18.44
N LEU A 101 -10.59 4.56 -17.43
CA LEU A 101 -10.87 5.11 -16.10
C LEU A 101 -10.88 6.65 -16.11
N GLU A 102 -9.98 7.28 -16.87
CA GLU A 102 -9.95 8.73 -17.04
C GLU A 102 -11.28 9.28 -17.58
N GLU A 103 -11.85 8.65 -18.61
CA GLU A 103 -13.17 9.00 -19.13
C GLU A 103 -14.28 8.81 -18.08
N VAL A 104 -14.21 7.75 -17.27
CA VAL A 104 -15.17 7.52 -16.18
C VAL A 104 -15.07 8.61 -15.12
N LEU A 105 -13.85 9.04 -14.76
CA LEU A 105 -13.64 10.12 -13.79
C LEU A 105 -14.15 11.47 -14.33
N ALA A 106 -13.96 11.75 -15.61
CA ALA A 106 -14.53 12.95 -16.26
C ALA A 106 -16.07 12.91 -16.26
N LEU A 107 -16.67 11.76 -16.54
CA LEU A 107 -18.13 11.58 -16.43
C LEU A 107 -18.61 11.77 -14.99
N ARG A 108 -17.87 11.25 -13.99
CA ARG A 108 -18.16 11.43 -12.56
C ARG A 108 -18.19 12.92 -12.19
N GLN A 109 -17.20 13.69 -12.65
CA GLN A 109 -17.15 15.14 -12.43
C GLN A 109 -18.35 15.86 -13.06
N HIS A 110 -18.73 15.52 -14.29
CA HIS A 110 -19.91 16.08 -14.93
C HIS A 110 -21.20 15.77 -14.14
N PHE A 111 -21.38 14.53 -13.67
CA PHE A 111 -22.52 14.21 -12.81
C PHE A 111 -22.48 14.94 -11.47
N ALA A 112 -21.30 15.22 -10.91
CA ALA A 112 -21.18 16.01 -9.71
C ALA A 112 -21.61 17.46 -9.91
N SER A 113 -21.34 18.05 -11.09
CA SER A 113 -21.70 19.44 -11.40
C SER A 113 -23.15 19.62 -11.86
N GLU A 114 -23.70 18.67 -12.63
CA GLU A 114 -25.01 18.79 -13.28
C GLU A 114 -26.06 17.79 -12.78
N GLY A 115 -25.65 16.83 -11.96
CA GLY A 115 -26.51 15.78 -11.43
C GLY A 115 -27.49 16.28 -10.37
N ILE A 116 -28.28 15.33 -9.85
CA ILE A 116 -29.28 15.65 -8.83
C ILE A 116 -28.54 15.96 -7.51
N SER A 117 -28.82 17.11 -6.91
CA SER A 117 -28.16 17.56 -5.67
C SER A 117 -28.34 16.64 -4.45
N THR A 118 -29.25 15.66 -4.54
CA THR A 118 -29.49 14.66 -3.48
C THR A 118 -28.63 13.40 -3.65
N LYS A 119 -27.74 13.35 -4.65
CA LYS A 119 -26.83 12.23 -4.89
C LYS A 119 -25.39 12.71 -4.83
N GLU A 120 -24.59 12.00 -4.07
CA GLU A 120 -23.14 12.18 -4.05
C GLU A 120 -22.52 11.41 -5.21
N TYR A 121 -21.81 12.13 -6.09
CA TYR A 121 -21.09 11.55 -7.23
C TYR A 121 -19.58 11.56 -7.01
N LEU A 122 -19.08 12.53 -6.25
CA LEU A 122 -17.70 12.56 -5.80
C LEU A 122 -17.57 11.83 -4.47
N PRO A 123 -16.43 11.20 -4.22
CA PRO A 123 -16.19 10.62 -2.91
C PRO A 123 -16.02 11.73 -1.85
N TYR A 124 -16.37 11.42 -0.61
CA TYR A 124 -16.37 12.39 0.49
C TYR A 124 -14.95 12.69 0.96
N ARG A 125 -14.55 13.96 0.95
CA ARG A 125 -13.39 14.51 1.66
C ARG A 125 -13.72 15.97 2.03
N PRO A 126 -13.61 16.38 3.30
CA PRO A 126 -13.82 17.78 3.66
C PRO A 126 -12.83 18.69 2.92
N LYS A 127 -13.27 19.89 2.54
CA LYS A 127 -12.42 20.85 1.83
C LYS A 127 -11.31 21.36 2.74
N GLY A 128 -10.07 21.32 2.26
CA GLY A 128 -8.91 21.84 3.00
C GLY A 128 -8.37 20.92 4.08
N VAL A 129 -8.97 19.72 4.26
CA VAL A 129 -8.46 18.72 5.21
C VAL A 129 -7.43 17.83 4.50
N PRO A 130 -6.27 17.55 5.13
CA PRO A 130 -5.21 16.75 4.54
C PRO A 130 -5.65 15.32 4.18
N ALA A 131 -4.88 14.69 3.28
CA ALA A 131 -5.04 13.28 2.96
C ALA A 131 -4.89 12.43 4.22
N LYS A 132 -5.60 11.30 4.28
CA LYS A 132 -5.33 10.30 5.32
C LYS A 132 -4.27 9.32 4.86
N VAL A 133 -3.32 9.05 5.74
CA VAL A 133 -2.25 8.09 5.57
C VAL A 133 -2.66 6.76 6.19
N THR A 134 -2.68 5.72 5.39
CA THR A 134 -3.09 4.36 5.81
C THR A 134 -1.92 3.41 5.66
N ALA A 135 -1.43 2.87 6.77
CA ALA A 135 -0.44 1.80 6.76
C ALA A 135 -1.12 0.42 6.83
N VAL A 136 -0.64 -0.51 6.00
CA VAL A 136 -0.98 -1.92 6.11
C VAL A 136 0.24 -2.67 6.63
N ALA A 137 0.18 -3.16 7.87
CA ALA A 137 1.34 -3.72 8.55
C ALA A 137 1.02 -4.97 9.39
N ASN A 138 1.95 -5.91 9.40
CA ASN A 138 1.96 -7.11 10.23
C ASN A 138 3.33 -7.79 10.11
N PHE A 139 3.83 -8.34 11.22
CA PHE A 139 5.10 -9.08 11.30
C PHE A 139 5.10 -10.35 10.44
N LYS A 140 3.96 -11.04 10.34
CA LYS A 140 3.93 -12.32 9.62
C LYS A 140 3.97 -12.10 8.10
N GLY A 141 5.00 -12.65 7.45
CA GLY A 141 5.05 -12.76 5.99
C GLY A 141 3.92 -13.65 5.46
N GLY A 142 3.29 -13.22 4.35
CA GLY A 142 2.25 -13.99 3.66
C GLY A 142 0.80 -13.77 4.14
N VAL A 143 0.56 -12.84 5.07
CA VAL A 143 -0.80 -12.54 5.58
C VAL A 143 -1.64 -11.64 4.67
N GLY A 144 -1.11 -11.25 3.50
CA GLY A 144 -1.83 -10.43 2.53
C GLY A 144 -1.69 -8.93 2.69
N LYS A 145 -0.60 -8.41 3.30
CA LYS A 145 -0.33 -6.96 3.45
C LYS A 145 -0.37 -6.18 2.14
N THR A 146 0.62 -6.42 1.27
CA THR A 146 0.72 -5.81 -0.06
C THR A 146 -0.53 -6.00 -0.88
N SER A 147 -1.12 -7.21 -0.85
CA SER A 147 -2.37 -7.48 -1.58
C SER A 147 -3.52 -6.64 -1.04
N THR A 148 -3.69 -6.53 0.28
CA THR A 148 -4.74 -5.71 0.89
C THR A 148 -4.53 -4.23 0.56
N ALA A 149 -3.32 -3.71 0.75
CA ALA A 149 -2.97 -2.33 0.42
C ALA A 149 -3.25 -2.02 -1.07
N ALA A 150 -2.85 -2.90 -1.99
CA ALA A 150 -3.04 -2.71 -3.42
C ALA A 150 -4.52 -2.70 -3.79
N HIS A 151 -5.31 -3.64 -3.26
CA HIS A 151 -6.73 -3.72 -3.55
C HIS A 151 -7.51 -2.55 -2.94
N LEU A 152 -7.13 -2.05 -1.75
CA LEU A 152 -7.72 -0.84 -1.18
C LEU A 152 -7.39 0.39 -2.03
N ALA A 153 -6.15 0.55 -2.48
CA ALA A 153 -5.73 1.62 -3.38
C ALA A 153 -6.51 1.60 -4.71
N MET A 154 -6.64 0.41 -5.33
CA MET A 154 -7.43 0.23 -6.55
C MET A 154 -8.91 0.53 -6.33
N SER A 155 -9.48 0.10 -5.20
CA SER A 155 -10.89 0.38 -4.86
C SER A 155 -11.13 1.87 -4.66
N ALA A 156 -10.23 2.55 -3.95
CA ALA A 156 -10.27 3.99 -3.75
C ALA A 156 -10.16 4.77 -5.07
N ALA A 157 -9.27 4.33 -5.97
CA ALA A 157 -9.14 4.91 -7.29
C ALA A 157 -10.43 4.75 -8.13
N LEU A 158 -11.08 3.58 -8.08
CA LEU A 158 -12.36 3.35 -8.74
C LEU A 158 -13.51 4.18 -8.14
N ASP A 159 -13.50 4.39 -6.82
CA ASP A 159 -14.43 5.26 -6.10
C ASP A 159 -14.24 6.76 -6.45
N GLY A 160 -13.08 7.10 -7.01
CA GLY A 160 -12.79 8.42 -7.58
C GLY A 160 -11.79 9.26 -6.78
N TYR A 161 -11.19 8.70 -5.73
CA TYR A 161 -10.11 9.36 -4.98
C TYR A 161 -8.81 9.41 -5.79
N LYS A 162 -7.98 10.43 -5.54
CA LYS A 162 -6.58 10.47 -5.94
C LYS A 162 -5.75 9.73 -4.90
N VAL A 163 -5.00 8.73 -5.33
CA VAL A 163 -4.29 7.84 -4.41
C VAL A 163 -2.79 7.93 -4.67
N LEU A 164 -2.01 8.06 -3.60
CA LEU A 164 -0.58 7.78 -3.61
C LEU A 164 -0.33 6.46 -2.90
N VAL A 165 0.50 5.60 -3.49
CA VAL A 165 1.00 4.40 -2.83
C VAL A 165 2.50 4.55 -2.61
N ILE A 166 2.97 4.27 -1.41
CA ILE A 166 4.40 4.28 -1.06
C ILE A 166 4.79 2.84 -0.68
N ASP A 167 5.60 2.23 -1.52
CA ASP A 167 6.20 0.92 -1.25
C ASP A 167 7.44 1.12 -0.39
N LEU A 168 7.42 0.61 0.84
CA LEU A 168 8.54 0.65 1.77
C LEU A 168 9.20 -0.73 1.91
N ASP A 169 8.64 -1.77 1.29
CA ASP A 169 9.23 -3.09 1.28
C ASP A 169 10.22 -3.21 0.11
N SER A 170 11.51 -3.31 0.44
CA SER A 170 12.60 -3.55 -0.53
C SER A 170 12.36 -4.74 -1.49
N GLN A 171 11.45 -5.67 -1.18
CA GLN A 171 11.05 -6.71 -2.13
C GLN A 171 10.31 -6.17 -3.36
N GLY A 172 9.75 -4.96 -3.32
CA GLY A 172 9.14 -4.28 -4.47
C GLY A 172 7.87 -4.97 -4.99
N SER A 173 7.14 -5.65 -4.12
CA SER A 173 5.93 -6.40 -4.52
C SER A 173 4.81 -5.45 -4.93
N MET A 174 4.57 -4.39 -4.16
CA MET A 174 3.61 -3.34 -4.51
C MET A 174 4.02 -2.64 -5.79
N THR A 175 5.31 -2.30 -5.91
CA THR A 175 5.90 -1.70 -7.11
C THR A 175 5.60 -2.52 -8.36
N SER A 176 5.80 -3.84 -8.28
CA SER A 176 5.51 -4.77 -9.39
C SER A 176 4.02 -4.83 -9.74
N ILE A 177 3.13 -4.87 -8.73
CA ILE A 177 1.68 -4.89 -8.92
C ILE A 177 1.21 -3.61 -9.64
N LEU A 178 1.75 -2.46 -9.27
CA LEU A 178 1.40 -1.18 -9.88
C LEU A 178 2.15 -0.89 -11.18
N GLY A 179 3.03 -1.79 -11.62
CA GLY A 179 3.80 -1.66 -12.85
C GLY A 179 4.88 -0.57 -12.78
N GLY A 180 5.34 -0.24 -11.58
CA GLY A 180 6.41 0.73 -11.36
C GLY A 180 7.77 0.18 -11.77
N THR A 181 8.64 1.08 -12.22
CA THR A 181 10.06 0.79 -12.48
C THR A 181 10.91 1.68 -11.58
N VAL A 182 11.86 1.07 -10.88
CA VAL A 182 12.73 1.75 -9.91
C VAL A 182 14.15 1.44 -10.32
N GLU A 183 14.91 2.46 -10.71
CA GLU A 183 16.26 2.31 -11.26
C GLU A 183 17.28 2.00 -10.15
N ASP A 184 17.31 2.85 -9.13
CA ASP A 184 18.18 2.75 -7.95
C ASP A 184 17.42 3.12 -6.66
N GLU A 185 18.11 3.13 -5.52
CA GLU A 185 17.58 3.61 -4.24
C GLU A 185 17.18 5.09 -4.26
N TRP A 186 17.73 5.91 -5.17
CA TRP A 186 17.37 7.32 -5.32
C TRP A 186 16.00 7.52 -5.99
N SER A 187 15.44 6.45 -6.55
CA SER A 187 14.06 6.41 -7.07
C SER A 187 13.05 5.87 -6.03
N THR A 188 13.41 5.88 -4.74
CA THR A 188 12.60 5.35 -3.63
C THR A 188 12.36 6.39 -2.54
N VAL A 189 11.82 5.99 -1.38
CA VAL A 189 11.70 6.87 -0.20
C VAL A 189 13.05 7.29 0.40
N PHE A 190 14.13 6.54 0.14
CA PHE A 190 15.44 6.77 0.76
C PHE A 190 15.95 8.22 0.67
N PRO A 191 15.99 8.87 -0.52
CA PRO A 191 16.42 10.27 -0.62
C PRO A 191 15.51 11.25 0.12
N LEU A 192 14.23 10.93 0.33
CA LEU A 192 13.30 11.79 1.05
C LEU A 192 13.62 11.79 2.55
N ILE A 193 13.93 10.62 3.12
CA ILE A 193 14.42 10.48 4.50
C ILE A 193 15.81 11.15 4.64
N ALA A 194 16.70 10.94 3.66
CA ALA A 194 18.02 11.59 3.64
C ALA A 194 17.89 13.12 3.60
N LYS A 195 16.93 13.64 2.84
CA LYS A 195 16.64 15.08 2.73
C LYS A 195 16.14 15.66 4.04
N ASP A 196 15.25 14.96 4.76
CA ASP A 196 14.76 15.39 6.07
C ASP A 196 15.92 15.49 7.08
N TYR A 197 16.79 14.47 7.13
CA TYR A 197 18.01 14.52 7.94
C TYR A 197 18.92 15.68 7.54
N ALA A 198 19.17 15.86 6.24
CA ALA A 198 20.03 16.93 5.74
C ALA A 198 19.49 18.32 6.10
N LYS A 199 18.16 18.53 6.01
CA LYS A 199 17.51 19.77 6.48
C LYS A 199 17.73 19.99 7.98
N SER A 200 17.64 18.93 8.78
CA SER A 200 17.91 19.00 10.23
C SER A 200 19.36 19.37 10.54
N VAL A 201 20.32 18.83 9.78
CA VAL A 201 21.74 19.21 9.88
C VAL A 201 21.95 20.67 9.47
N VAL A 202 21.31 21.15 8.40
CA VAL A 202 21.38 22.56 8.00
C VAL A 202 20.83 23.48 9.08
N ALA A 203 19.69 23.12 9.69
CA ALA A 203 19.10 23.88 10.79
C ALA A 203 20.01 23.93 12.02
N GLU A 204 20.59 22.79 12.40
CA GLU A 204 21.56 22.69 13.49
C GLU A 204 22.84 23.50 13.21
N ASN A 205 23.34 23.48 11.97
CA ASN A 205 24.52 24.25 11.58
C ASN A 205 24.28 25.76 11.66
N ALA A 206 23.06 26.23 11.38
CA ALA A 206 22.72 27.64 11.59
C ALA A 206 22.82 28.04 13.08
N VAL A 207 22.41 27.15 14.00
CA VAL A 207 22.53 27.35 15.45
C VAL A 207 24.00 27.34 15.88
N ARG A 208 24.78 26.34 15.42
CA ARG A 208 26.21 26.20 15.72
C ARG A 208 27.02 27.39 15.25
N ALA A 209 26.78 27.84 14.02
CA ALA A 209 27.45 29.02 13.46
C ALA A 209 27.17 30.28 14.30
N ALA A 210 25.93 30.46 14.77
CA ALA A 210 25.58 31.56 15.68
C ALA A 210 26.27 31.46 17.06
N ALA A 211 26.55 30.24 17.53
CA ALA A 211 27.28 29.98 18.76
C ALA A 211 28.82 29.98 18.59
N GLY A 212 29.34 30.12 17.36
CA GLY A 212 30.76 30.01 17.05
C GLY A 212 31.31 28.57 17.15
N GLU A 213 30.43 27.58 17.09
CA GLU A 213 30.76 26.16 17.08
C GLU A 213 31.04 25.66 15.65
N PRO A 214 31.88 24.62 15.47
CA PRO A 214 32.12 24.04 14.16
C PRO A 214 30.86 23.38 13.59
N GLU A 215 30.63 23.59 12.30
CA GLU A 215 29.55 22.98 11.54
C GLU A 215 29.71 21.45 11.47
N LEU A 216 28.58 20.75 11.51
CA LEU A 216 28.48 19.34 11.19
C LEU A 216 28.63 19.14 9.68
N PRO A 217 29.33 18.08 9.25
CA PRO A 217 29.57 17.84 7.84
C PRO A 217 28.29 17.40 7.11
N LEU A 218 28.11 17.90 5.88
CA LEU A 218 27.19 17.37 4.89
C LEU A 218 28.01 16.67 3.80
N ASP A 219 27.88 15.35 3.70
CA ASP A 219 28.54 14.60 2.63
C ASP A 219 27.87 14.80 1.27
N GLU A 220 28.42 14.19 0.22
CA GLU A 220 27.89 14.32 -1.15
C GLU A 220 26.44 13.82 -1.25
N THR A 221 26.13 12.70 -0.60
CA THR A 221 24.78 12.10 -0.53
C THR A 221 23.78 13.08 0.07
N LEU A 222 24.09 13.73 1.19
CA LEU A 222 23.16 14.67 1.83
C LEU A 222 22.97 15.94 1.00
N ASN A 223 24.01 16.41 0.33
CA ASN A 223 23.91 17.54 -0.59
C ASN A 223 23.05 17.22 -1.81
N GLU A 224 23.13 15.99 -2.32
CA GLU A 224 22.26 15.51 -3.40
C GLU A 224 20.80 15.39 -2.92
N ALA A 225 20.57 14.82 -1.74
CA ALA A 225 19.24 14.66 -1.15
C ALA A 225 18.50 16.00 -0.98
N LEU A 226 19.20 17.08 -0.58
CA LEU A 226 18.62 18.42 -0.49
C LEU A 226 18.05 18.94 -1.82
N ARG A 227 18.53 18.44 -2.96
CA ARG A 227 18.08 18.84 -4.31
C ARG A 227 16.96 17.96 -4.84
N VAL A 228 16.70 16.81 -4.23
CA VAL A 228 15.62 15.91 -4.64
C VAL A 228 14.27 16.58 -4.39
N SER A 229 13.39 16.54 -5.38
CA SER A 229 11.97 16.84 -5.20
C SER A 229 11.21 15.53 -5.17
N SER A 230 10.27 15.39 -4.25
CA SER A 230 9.39 14.22 -4.23
C SER A 230 8.61 14.00 -5.50
N ARG A 231 8.23 15.06 -6.20
CA ARG A 231 7.56 14.97 -7.51
C ARG A 231 8.41 14.26 -8.57
N ASN A 232 9.73 14.19 -8.40
CA ASN A 232 10.62 13.44 -9.28
C ASN A 232 10.71 11.96 -8.89
N VAL A 233 10.41 11.64 -7.63
CA VAL A 233 10.41 10.26 -7.09
C VAL A 233 9.05 9.60 -7.32
N ILE A 234 7.97 10.38 -7.23
CA ILE A 234 6.61 9.93 -7.52
C ILE A 234 6.47 9.65 -9.02
N GLN A 235 6.13 8.41 -9.35
CA GLN A 235 5.90 7.96 -10.72
C GLN A 235 4.42 7.68 -10.98
N LYS A 236 4.00 7.87 -12.23
CA LYS A 236 2.67 7.48 -12.70
C LYS A 236 2.59 5.97 -12.84
N THR A 237 1.40 5.43 -12.59
CA THR A 237 1.10 4.01 -12.83
C THR A 237 0.20 3.86 -14.06
N HIS A 238 -0.15 2.62 -14.40
CA HIS A 238 -1.14 2.32 -15.42
C HIS A 238 -2.59 2.66 -15.00
N TRP A 239 -2.80 3.11 -13.75
CA TRP A 239 -4.06 3.69 -13.26
C TRP A 239 -3.99 5.21 -13.36
N SER A 240 -5.05 5.84 -13.88
CA SER A 240 -5.09 7.30 -14.11
C SER A 240 -4.99 8.16 -12.84
N ASN A 241 -5.32 7.60 -11.69
CA ASN A 241 -5.38 8.29 -10.40
C ASN A 241 -4.73 7.50 -9.25
N ILE A 242 -3.80 6.59 -9.57
CA ILE A 242 -2.87 6.01 -8.59
C ILE A 242 -1.45 6.38 -9.02
N ASP A 243 -0.76 7.10 -8.15
CA ASP A 243 0.67 7.35 -8.28
C ASP A 243 1.44 6.49 -7.28
N LEU A 244 2.74 6.30 -7.53
CA LEU A 244 3.58 5.38 -6.78
C LEU A 244 4.90 6.03 -6.40
N ILE A 245 5.34 5.85 -5.15
CA ILE A 245 6.77 5.83 -4.80
C ILE A 245 7.17 4.37 -4.67
N GLY A 246 8.02 3.91 -5.57
CA GLY A 246 8.40 2.50 -5.65
C GLY A 246 9.52 2.11 -4.69
N ALA A 247 9.72 0.80 -4.56
CA ALA A 247 10.80 0.20 -3.82
C ALA A 247 11.58 -0.79 -4.69
N GLN A 248 12.82 -1.01 -4.29
CA GLN A 248 13.67 -2.06 -4.81
C GLN A 248 14.61 -2.59 -3.73
N LEU A 249 15.40 -3.62 -4.07
CA LEU A 249 16.26 -4.31 -3.11
C LEU A 249 17.25 -3.38 -2.40
N ASN A 250 17.80 -2.40 -3.12
CA ASN A 250 18.75 -1.44 -2.54
C ASN A 250 18.13 -0.53 -1.45
N LEU A 251 16.79 -0.37 -1.42
CA LEU A 251 16.12 0.36 -0.33
C LEU A 251 16.42 -0.25 1.05
N TYR A 252 16.75 -1.55 1.12
CA TYR A 252 17.18 -2.20 2.35
C TYR A 252 18.40 -1.51 2.99
N TRP A 253 19.22 -0.81 2.21
CA TRP A 253 20.35 -0.02 2.73
C TRP A 253 19.92 1.06 3.74
N ALA A 254 18.69 1.58 3.61
CA ALA A 254 18.14 2.59 4.53
C ALA A 254 18.19 2.12 5.99
N GLU A 255 17.98 0.83 6.25
CA GLU A 255 18.01 0.24 7.60
C GLU A 255 19.39 0.33 8.27
N PHE A 256 20.47 0.46 7.49
CA PHE A 256 21.82 0.67 8.01
C PHE A 256 22.22 2.14 8.04
N GLN A 257 21.75 2.93 7.08
CA GLN A 257 22.17 4.32 6.94
C GLN A 257 21.44 5.26 7.92
N ILE A 258 20.13 5.04 8.14
CA ILE A 258 19.32 5.84 9.09
C ILE A 258 19.93 5.89 10.50
N PRO A 259 20.33 4.76 11.13
CA PRO A 259 20.94 4.82 12.46
C PRO A 259 22.28 5.56 12.48
N VAL A 260 23.06 5.51 11.39
CA VAL A 260 24.31 6.28 11.26
C VAL A 260 24.01 7.78 11.29
N TRP A 261 22.98 8.23 10.54
CA TRP A 261 22.52 9.61 10.58
C TRP A 261 21.98 10.02 11.96
N ARG A 262 21.14 9.19 12.60
CA ARG A 262 20.63 9.45 13.96
C ARG A 262 21.76 9.57 15.00
N MET A 263 22.83 8.80 14.85
CA MET A 263 24.03 8.94 15.70
C MET A 263 24.79 10.23 15.43
N GLY A 264 24.81 10.71 14.18
CA GLY A 264 25.42 11.96 13.77
C GLY A 264 24.70 13.20 14.31
N LEU A 265 23.36 13.17 14.36
CA LEU A 265 22.53 14.22 14.95
C LEU A 265 21.42 13.64 15.81
N ARG A 266 21.65 13.58 17.13
CA ARG A 266 20.67 13.05 18.11
C ARG A 266 19.42 13.92 18.27
N SER A 267 19.41 15.14 17.77
CA SER A 267 18.23 16.02 17.79
C SER A 267 17.35 15.87 16.55
N TRP A 268 17.77 15.11 15.53
CA TRP A 268 16.97 14.91 14.32
C TRP A 268 15.66 14.16 14.65
N PRO A 269 14.46 14.74 14.42
CA PRO A 269 13.18 14.06 14.65
C PRO A 269 12.94 12.92 13.64
N LEU A 270 13.68 11.83 13.81
CA LEU A 270 13.74 10.71 12.87
C LEU A 270 12.38 10.09 12.59
N TRP A 271 11.52 9.98 13.61
CA TRP A 271 10.24 9.29 13.46
C TRP A 271 9.19 10.12 12.73
N ASP A 272 9.44 11.42 12.58
CA ASP A 272 8.60 12.35 11.82
C ASP A 272 9.09 12.51 10.38
N ALA A 273 10.21 11.89 10.00
CA ALA A 273 10.85 12.17 8.70
C ALA A 273 9.94 11.87 7.51
N LEU A 274 9.12 10.82 7.57
CA LEU A 274 8.13 10.53 6.54
C LEU A 274 6.96 11.54 6.56
N SER A 275 6.41 11.85 7.74
CA SER A 275 5.31 12.82 7.92
C SER A 275 5.70 14.21 7.46
N ASN A 276 6.87 14.69 7.89
CA ASN A 276 7.46 15.97 7.49
C ASN A 276 7.57 16.08 5.98
N PHE A 277 8.00 15.02 5.31
CA PHE A 277 8.04 15.01 3.86
C PHE A 277 6.62 15.13 3.25
N LEU A 278 5.67 14.32 3.71
CA LEU A 278 4.30 14.32 3.20
C LEU A 278 3.62 15.69 3.36
N GLU A 279 3.85 16.36 4.49
CA GLU A 279 3.30 17.68 4.80
C GLU A 279 4.04 18.80 4.07
N GLN A 280 5.37 18.92 4.27
CA GLN A 280 6.13 20.08 3.80
C GLN A 280 6.23 20.16 2.27
N GLU A 281 6.09 19.04 1.55
CA GLU A 281 6.08 19.01 0.10
C GLU A 281 4.67 19.05 -0.51
N GLY A 282 3.63 19.22 0.31
CA GLY A 282 2.23 19.37 -0.13
C GLY A 282 1.61 18.08 -0.66
N ILE A 283 2.15 16.90 -0.30
CA ILE A 283 1.63 15.62 -0.77
C ILE A 283 0.26 15.35 -0.18
N LEU A 284 0.04 15.72 1.10
CA LEU A 284 -1.27 15.58 1.74
C LEU A 284 -2.36 16.48 1.12
N ASP A 285 -1.97 17.52 0.37
CA ASP A 285 -2.91 18.37 -0.37
C ASP A 285 -3.21 17.84 -1.78
N ASP A 286 -2.21 17.22 -2.42
CA ASP A 286 -2.30 16.74 -3.81
C ASP A 286 -3.11 15.44 -3.96
N TYR A 287 -3.07 14.58 -2.94
CA TYR A 287 -3.74 13.30 -2.90
C TYR A 287 -4.87 13.30 -1.88
N ASP A 288 -5.83 12.39 -2.03
CA ASP A 288 -6.89 12.18 -1.04
C ASP A 288 -6.49 11.11 -0.02
N ILE A 289 -5.78 10.08 -0.47
CA ILE A 289 -5.38 8.96 0.39
C ILE A 289 -3.94 8.57 0.05
N VAL A 290 -3.14 8.31 1.09
CA VAL A 290 -1.79 7.74 0.96
C VAL A 290 -1.80 6.34 1.56
N PHE A 291 -1.43 5.32 0.80
CA PHE A 291 -1.24 3.95 1.32
C PHE A 291 0.24 3.63 1.49
N LEU A 292 0.60 3.08 2.64
CA LEU A 292 1.97 2.63 2.95
C LEU A 292 2.00 1.09 2.98
N ASP A 293 2.77 0.47 2.07
CA ASP A 293 3.07 -0.96 2.11
C ASP A 293 4.37 -1.19 2.87
N THR A 294 4.30 -1.92 3.98
CA THR A 294 5.42 -2.04 4.93
C THR A 294 6.10 -3.40 4.85
N PRO A 295 7.44 -3.47 5.06
CA PRO A 295 8.13 -4.74 5.16
C PRO A 295 7.68 -5.50 6.43
N PRO A 296 7.85 -6.83 6.47
CA PRO A 296 7.46 -7.64 7.64
C PRO A 296 8.32 -7.39 8.89
N ALA A 297 9.49 -6.75 8.75
CA ALA A 297 10.36 -6.43 9.88
C ALA A 297 9.99 -5.07 10.48
N LEU A 298 10.11 -4.94 11.81
CA LEU A 298 9.93 -3.66 12.51
C LEU A 298 11.25 -2.86 12.50
N GLY A 299 11.69 -2.48 11.29
CA GLY A 299 12.87 -1.65 11.06
C GLY A 299 12.56 -0.15 11.13
N TYR A 300 13.56 0.68 10.84
CA TYR A 300 13.43 2.14 10.85
C TYR A 300 12.41 2.65 9.83
N LEU A 301 12.34 2.04 8.64
CA LEU A 301 11.35 2.42 7.63
C LEU A 301 9.93 2.06 8.08
N THR A 302 9.75 0.88 8.67
CA THR A 302 8.43 0.44 9.16
C THR A 302 7.95 1.33 10.30
N ILE A 303 8.82 1.69 11.25
CA ILE A 303 8.44 2.56 12.37
C ILE A 303 8.09 3.96 11.85
N ASN A 304 8.86 4.51 10.90
CA ASN A 304 8.50 5.77 10.22
C ASN A 304 7.13 5.68 9.52
N ALA A 305 6.85 4.57 8.82
CA ALA A 305 5.56 4.35 8.18
C ALA A 305 4.41 4.35 9.17
N LEU A 306 4.60 3.66 10.29
CA LEU A 306 3.60 3.55 11.34
C LEU A 306 3.41 4.86 12.10
N ALA A 307 4.48 5.61 12.34
CA ALA A 307 4.42 6.95 12.95
C ALA A 307 3.68 7.96 12.07
N ALA A 308 3.84 7.85 10.75
CA ALA A 308 3.17 8.73 9.78
C ALA A 308 1.72 8.33 9.47
N ALA A 309 1.25 7.16 9.91
CA ALA A 309 -0.07 6.66 9.55
C ALA A 309 -1.16 7.20 10.50
N ASP A 310 -2.27 7.69 9.94
CA ASP A 310 -3.50 7.93 10.69
C ASP A 310 -4.25 6.61 10.94
N ILE A 311 -4.29 5.74 9.93
CA ILE A 311 -5.04 4.48 9.95
C ILE A 311 -4.08 3.31 9.84
N LEU A 312 -4.10 2.41 10.82
CA LEU A 312 -3.33 1.17 10.82
C LEU A 312 -4.23 -0.05 10.59
N LEU A 313 -4.03 -0.73 9.46
CA LEU A 313 -4.68 -1.99 9.14
C LEU A 313 -3.73 -3.17 9.34
N VAL A 314 -4.17 -4.17 10.11
CA VAL A 314 -3.40 -5.36 10.48
C VAL A 314 -4.04 -6.61 9.89
N PRO A 315 -3.69 -7.00 8.65
CA PRO A 315 -4.27 -8.18 8.03
C PRO A 315 -3.73 -9.45 8.71
N LEU A 316 -4.60 -10.39 9.02
CA LEU A 316 -4.27 -11.71 9.58
C LEU A 316 -5.14 -12.80 8.94
N GLY A 317 -4.69 -14.05 8.98
CA GLY A 317 -5.56 -15.18 8.61
C GLY A 317 -6.23 -15.81 9.82
N ALA A 318 -7.28 -16.60 9.57
CA ALA A 318 -8.08 -17.23 10.62
C ALA A 318 -7.48 -18.58 11.06
N SER A 319 -6.26 -18.53 11.61
CA SER A 319 -5.56 -19.69 12.17
C SER A 319 -4.92 -19.34 13.51
N PHE A 320 -4.72 -20.36 14.37
CA PHE A 320 -4.08 -20.16 15.67
C PHE A 320 -2.69 -19.52 15.55
N LEU A 321 -1.88 -19.99 14.59
CA LEU A 321 -0.52 -19.48 14.39
C LEU A 321 -0.51 -18.02 13.94
N GLU A 322 -1.45 -17.62 13.08
CA GLU A 322 -1.56 -16.23 12.62
C GLU A 322 -2.13 -15.32 13.71
N PHE A 323 -3.04 -15.83 14.54
CA PHE A 323 -3.53 -15.12 15.72
C PHE A 323 -2.42 -14.88 16.75
N ASP A 324 -1.67 -15.93 17.14
CA ASP A 324 -0.52 -15.81 18.06
C ASP A 324 0.54 -14.85 17.51
N SER A 325 0.87 -14.96 16.22
CA SER A 325 1.84 -14.07 15.57
C SER A 325 1.38 -12.62 15.56
N THR A 326 0.07 -12.38 15.38
CA THR A 326 -0.49 -11.02 15.37
C THR A 326 -0.53 -10.43 16.78
N GLY A 327 -0.81 -11.23 17.82
CA GLY A 327 -0.69 -10.80 19.22
C GLY A 327 0.73 -10.32 19.55
N ARG A 328 1.75 -11.12 19.18
CA ARG A 328 3.16 -10.73 19.35
C ARG A 328 3.54 -9.47 18.57
N PHE A 329 2.91 -9.25 17.41
CA PHE A 329 3.11 -8.02 16.65
C PHE A 329 2.62 -6.81 17.44
N PHE A 330 1.43 -6.85 18.04
CA PHE A 330 0.94 -5.77 18.90
C PHE A 330 1.83 -5.55 20.13
N ASP A 331 2.30 -6.61 20.80
CA ASP A 331 3.25 -6.49 21.92
C ASP A 331 4.56 -5.80 21.49
N MET A 332 5.06 -6.14 20.30
CA MET A 332 6.26 -5.54 19.72
C MET A 332 6.04 -4.07 19.33
N LEU A 333 4.88 -3.71 18.77
CA LEU A 333 4.52 -2.32 18.50
C LEU A 333 4.49 -1.51 19.79
N TYR A 334 3.75 -1.99 20.81
CA TYR A 334 3.65 -1.31 22.09
C TYR A 334 5.01 -1.08 22.73
N SER A 335 5.82 -2.14 22.85
CA SER A 335 7.15 -2.02 23.46
C SER A 335 8.09 -1.10 22.68
N THR A 336 8.00 -1.08 21.35
CA THR A 336 8.84 -0.22 20.50
C THR A 336 8.42 1.25 20.65
N PHE A 337 7.14 1.56 20.45
CA PHE A 337 6.66 2.94 20.54
C PHE A 337 6.76 3.50 21.95
N ALA A 338 6.43 2.73 22.99
CA ALA A 338 6.60 3.19 24.38
C ALA A 338 8.08 3.45 24.73
N SER A 339 8.99 2.63 24.20
CA SER A 339 10.43 2.85 24.37
C SER A 339 10.92 4.11 23.65
N ILE A 340 10.37 4.39 22.47
CA ILE A 340 10.69 5.62 21.71
C ILE A 340 10.13 6.84 22.45
N GLU A 341 8.86 6.81 22.85
CA GLU A 341 8.22 7.90 23.60
C GLU A 341 9.01 8.24 24.86
N GLU A 342 9.38 7.26 25.68
CA GLU A 342 10.18 7.52 26.88
C GLU A 342 11.56 8.10 26.53
N GLY A 343 12.18 7.60 25.45
CA GLY A 343 13.46 8.09 24.94
C GLY A 343 13.42 9.56 24.53
N GLU A 344 12.46 9.96 23.69
CA GLU A 344 12.32 11.32 23.20
C GLU A 344 11.77 12.27 24.29
N ASN A 345 10.86 11.79 25.14
CA ASN A 345 10.23 12.61 26.19
C ASN A 345 11.18 12.94 27.34
N MET A 346 12.24 12.16 27.58
CA MET A 346 13.29 12.55 28.52
C MET A 346 13.87 13.95 28.18
N ALA A 347 14.11 14.21 26.89
CA ALA A 347 14.62 15.50 26.44
C ALA A 347 13.53 16.59 26.51
N GLN A 348 12.29 16.28 26.10
CA GLN A 348 11.17 17.23 26.16
C GLN A 348 10.86 17.68 27.60
N ARG A 349 10.79 16.75 28.55
CA ARG A 349 10.60 17.05 29.98
C ARG A 349 11.71 17.94 30.53
N ALA A 350 12.96 17.68 30.17
CA ALA A 350 14.10 18.49 30.60
C ALA A 350 14.04 19.92 30.02
N ALA A 351 13.48 20.08 28.82
CA ALA A 351 13.26 21.36 28.15
C ALA A 351 11.95 22.07 28.55
N GLY A 352 11.07 21.42 29.32
CA GLY A 352 9.74 21.95 29.65
C GLY A 352 8.78 22.02 28.46
N LEU A 353 9.01 21.20 27.44
CA LEU A 353 8.20 21.13 26.22
C LEU A 353 7.14 20.02 26.34
N PRO A 354 6.05 20.07 25.55
CA PRO A 354 5.05 19.01 25.50
C PRO A 354 5.68 17.65 25.16
N GLU A 355 5.16 16.59 25.79
CA GLU A 355 5.57 15.23 25.48
C GLU A 355 5.05 14.81 24.10
N ILE A 356 5.90 14.09 23.37
CA ILE A 356 5.56 13.41 22.12
C ILE A 356 4.82 12.12 22.47
N LYS A 357 3.74 11.86 21.74
CA LYS A 357 2.97 10.63 21.84
C LYS A 357 2.55 10.18 20.45
N PHE A 358 2.68 8.89 20.16
CA PHE A 358 2.17 8.34 18.92
C PHE A 358 0.69 8.06 19.06
N GLU A 359 -0.08 8.60 18.12
CA GLU A 359 -1.53 8.45 18.09
C GLU A 359 -1.96 8.02 16.69
N TRP A 360 -2.93 7.11 16.64
CA TRP A 360 -3.56 6.65 15.42
C TRP A 360 -5.04 6.94 15.54
N ASP A 361 -5.63 7.44 14.47
CA ASP A 361 -7.06 7.65 14.40
C ASP A 361 -7.84 6.35 14.56
N VAL A 362 -7.30 5.30 13.94
CA VAL A 362 -7.91 3.99 13.79
C VAL A 362 -6.84 2.91 13.76
N VAL A 363 -7.02 1.87 14.56
CA VAL A 363 -6.26 0.61 14.45
C VAL A 363 -7.26 -0.53 14.28
N ARG A 364 -7.14 -1.30 13.18
CA ARG A 364 -8.03 -2.41 12.87
C ARG A 364 -7.29 -3.63 12.34
N ALA A 365 -7.53 -4.78 12.97
CA ALA A 365 -7.23 -6.07 12.39
C ALA A 365 -8.24 -6.40 11.28
N LEU A 366 -7.81 -7.13 10.25
CA LEU A 366 -8.66 -7.59 9.13
C LEU A 366 -8.39 -9.07 8.83
N ILE A 367 -9.40 -9.93 8.96
CA ILE A 367 -9.26 -11.34 8.55
C ILE A 367 -9.23 -11.40 7.02
N THR A 368 -8.14 -11.95 6.47
CA THR A 368 -7.94 -12.14 5.04
C THR A 368 -7.85 -13.62 4.67
N ARG A 369 -8.09 -13.91 3.38
CA ARG A 369 -8.03 -15.27 2.82
C ARG A 369 -8.92 -16.24 3.61
N PHE A 370 -10.08 -15.76 4.03
CA PHE A 370 -11.00 -16.51 4.87
C PHE A 370 -11.66 -17.64 4.07
N ASP A 371 -11.61 -18.85 4.60
CA ASP A 371 -12.38 -19.99 4.09
C ASP A 371 -13.44 -20.38 5.12
N ALA A 372 -14.69 -19.98 4.87
CA ALA A 372 -15.83 -20.26 5.73
C ALA A 372 -16.04 -21.77 5.98
N SER A 373 -15.60 -22.65 5.07
CA SER A 373 -15.76 -24.10 5.22
C SER A 373 -14.84 -24.71 6.29
N GLN A 374 -13.75 -24.02 6.63
CA GLN A 374 -12.70 -24.55 7.50
C GLN A 374 -12.42 -23.66 8.73
N GLN A 375 -12.65 -22.34 8.62
CA GLN A 375 -12.07 -21.37 9.55
C GLN A 375 -13.11 -20.61 10.39
N THR A 376 -14.41 -20.90 10.23
CA THR A 376 -15.49 -20.13 10.88
C THR A 376 -15.35 -20.10 12.41
N ASP A 377 -15.08 -21.23 13.06
CA ASP A 377 -14.96 -21.30 14.52
C ASP A 377 -13.76 -20.49 15.03
N MET A 378 -12.60 -20.64 14.39
CA MET A 378 -11.40 -19.89 14.75
C MET A 378 -11.60 -18.38 14.52
N ALA A 379 -12.22 -17.99 13.40
CA ALA A 379 -12.51 -16.59 13.12
C ALA A 379 -13.48 -15.96 14.15
N ASN A 380 -14.49 -16.70 14.63
CA ASN A 380 -15.37 -16.24 15.69
C ASN A 380 -14.61 -15.99 17.00
N VAL A 381 -13.70 -16.90 17.36
CA VAL A 381 -12.85 -16.76 18.54
C VAL A 381 -11.94 -15.55 18.44
N ILE A 382 -11.24 -15.39 17.30
CA ILE A 382 -10.37 -14.24 17.03
C ILE A 382 -11.15 -12.92 17.16
N GLN A 383 -12.34 -12.84 16.55
CA GLN A 383 -13.16 -11.64 16.60
C GLN A 383 -13.66 -11.33 18.02
N ALA A 384 -13.99 -12.34 18.81
CA ALA A 384 -14.38 -12.16 20.21
C ALA A 384 -13.23 -11.63 21.08
N TYR A 385 -11.99 -12.02 20.79
CA TYR A 385 -10.81 -11.53 21.52
C TYR A 385 -10.38 -10.12 21.11
N PHE A 386 -10.38 -9.81 19.80
CA PHE A 386 -10.00 -8.47 19.32
C PHE A 386 -11.08 -7.41 19.57
N GLY A 387 -12.36 -7.80 19.67
CA GLY A 387 -13.42 -6.85 19.98
C GLY A 387 -13.52 -5.71 18.95
N ASP A 388 -13.44 -4.47 19.45
CA ASP A 388 -13.50 -3.24 18.66
C ASP A 388 -12.27 -2.99 17.77
N PHE A 389 -11.16 -3.69 18.02
CA PHE A 389 -9.99 -3.69 17.13
C PHE A 389 -10.19 -4.53 15.87
N MET A 390 -11.32 -5.22 15.69
CA MET A 390 -11.54 -6.11 14.53
C MET A 390 -12.53 -5.50 13.53
N ASN A 391 -12.21 -5.56 12.24
CA ASN A 391 -13.19 -5.35 11.18
C ASN A 391 -14.31 -6.39 11.26
N ALA A 392 -15.54 -5.98 10.91
CA ALA A 392 -16.69 -6.87 11.02
C ALA A 392 -16.70 -7.89 9.88
N TYR A 393 -16.32 -7.47 8.68
CA TYR A 393 -16.24 -8.30 7.49
C TYR A 393 -14.93 -9.08 7.43
N ARG A 394 -15.04 -10.33 6.98
CA ARG A 394 -13.92 -11.25 6.78
C ARG A 394 -13.72 -11.40 5.27
N GLN A 395 -12.55 -11.02 4.78
CA GLN A 395 -12.28 -11.09 3.36
C GLN A 395 -12.05 -12.53 2.93
N ASP A 396 -13.03 -13.07 2.20
CA ASP A 396 -13.02 -14.43 1.66
C ASP A 396 -11.84 -14.66 0.70
N VAL A 397 -11.32 -15.89 0.70
CA VAL A 397 -10.45 -16.36 -0.39
C VAL A 397 -11.27 -16.50 -1.67
N THR A 398 -10.74 -16.03 -2.79
CA THR A 398 -11.38 -16.15 -4.10
C THR A 398 -10.44 -16.73 -5.15
N ALA A 399 -10.97 -17.64 -5.97
CA ALA A 399 -10.24 -18.23 -7.08
C ALA A 399 -9.75 -17.17 -8.10
N LEU A 400 -10.43 -16.02 -8.17
CA LEU A 400 -10.05 -14.92 -9.06
C LEU A 400 -8.70 -14.31 -8.68
N VAL A 401 -8.33 -14.30 -7.40
CA VAL A 401 -7.01 -13.82 -6.95
C VAL A 401 -5.92 -14.82 -7.34
N GLY A 402 -6.21 -16.12 -7.29
CA GLY A 402 -5.28 -17.15 -7.77
C GLY A 402 -5.03 -17.03 -9.28
N GLN A 403 -6.10 -16.88 -10.07
CA GLN A 403 -6.01 -16.77 -11.52
C GLN A 403 -5.45 -15.41 -12.01
N ALA A 404 -5.78 -14.30 -11.34
CA ALA A 404 -5.22 -12.98 -11.66
C ALA A 404 -3.78 -12.80 -11.12
N GLY A 405 -3.47 -13.44 -9.98
CA GLY A 405 -2.16 -13.40 -9.34
C GLY A 405 -1.06 -14.10 -10.15
N GLU A 406 -1.41 -15.07 -11.00
CA GLU A 406 -0.48 -15.66 -11.97
C GLU A 406 0.07 -14.63 -12.99
N GLN A 407 -0.60 -13.48 -13.13
CA GLN A 407 -0.25 -12.41 -14.07
C GLN A 407 0.14 -11.08 -13.40
N VAL A 408 0.43 -11.06 -12.08
CA VAL A 408 0.75 -9.83 -11.31
C VAL A 408 -0.35 -8.75 -11.46
N ASN A 409 -1.61 -9.20 -11.53
CA ASN A 409 -2.78 -8.33 -11.70
C ASN A 409 -3.69 -8.40 -10.47
N GLY A 410 -4.22 -7.24 -10.07
CA GLY A 410 -5.28 -7.15 -9.06
C GLY A 410 -6.64 -7.59 -9.60
N ILE A 411 -7.60 -7.90 -8.71
CA ILE A 411 -8.94 -8.34 -9.14
C ILE A 411 -9.68 -7.32 -10.00
N TYR A 412 -9.40 -6.03 -9.79
CA TYR A 412 -10.05 -4.94 -10.51
C TYR A 412 -9.52 -4.77 -11.93
N GLU A 413 -8.32 -5.28 -12.20
CA GLU A 413 -7.70 -5.35 -13.52
C GLU A 413 -8.23 -6.53 -14.35
N ALA A 414 -8.82 -7.53 -13.68
CA ALA A 414 -9.40 -8.69 -14.34
C ALA A 414 -10.66 -8.31 -15.14
N ASP A 415 -10.73 -8.74 -16.41
CA ASP A 415 -11.89 -8.51 -17.27
C ASP A 415 -12.99 -9.53 -16.94
N TYR A 416 -14.21 -9.04 -16.65
CA TYR A 416 -15.32 -9.92 -16.30
C TYR A 416 -15.68 -10.92 -17.41
N ARG A 417 -15.29 -10.65 -18.67
CA ARG A 417 -15.53 -11.54 -19.83
C ARG A 417 -14.71 -12.82 -19.78
N ASP A 418 -13.62 -12.84 -19.04
CA ASP A 418 -12.77 -14.02 -18.86
C ASP A 418 -13.34 -15.00 -17.82
N PHE A 419 -14.41 -14.60 -17.13
CA PHE A 419 -15.01 -15.36 -16.04
C PHE A 419 -16.51 -15.56 -16.24
N ASN A 420 -17.06 -16.55 -15.54
CA ASN A 420 -18.50 -16.59 -15.33
C ASN A 420 -18.92 -15.34 -14.53
N ARG A 421 -19.97 -14.65 -14.99
CA ARG A 421 -20.44 -13.38 -14.41
C ARG A 421 -20.74 -13.48 -12.91
N ASP A 422 -21.37 -14.56 -12.45
CA ASP A 422 -21.70 -14.73 -11.02
C ASP A 422 -20.45 -15.01 -10.18
N THR A 423 -19.45 -15.67 -10.77
CA THR A 423 -18.14 -15.84 -10.15
C THR A 423 -17.40 -14.51 -10.05
N TYR A 424 -17.42 -13.70 -11.11
CA TYR A 424 -16.83 -12.35 -11.10
C TYR A 424 -17.48 -11.46 -10.04
N VAL A 425 -18.81 -11.39 -10.03
CA VAL A 425 -19.56 -10.56 -9.07
C VAL A 425 -19.26 -10.97 -7.63
N ARG A 426 -19.34 -12.27 -7.30
CA ARG A 426 -19.05 -12.75 -5.94
C ARG A 426 -17.59 -12.55 -5.54
N GLY A 427 -16.67 -12.84 -6.45
CA GLY A 427 -15.25 -12.71 -6.18
C GLY A 427 -14.82 -11.25 -6.02
N ARG A 428 -15.47 -10.30 -6.71
CA ARG A 428 -15.26 -8.86 -6.50
C ARG A 428 -15.91 -8.36 -5.21
N GLU A 429 -17.10 -8.84 -4.88
CA GLU A 429 -17.86 -8.40 -3.70
C GLU A 429 -17.07 -8.53 -2.39
N THR A 430 -16.21 -9.53 -2.25
CA THR A 430 -15.33 -9.65 -1.07
C THR A 430 -14.42 -8.44 -0.89
N PHE A 431 -13.83 -7.92 -1.97
CA PHE A 431 -12.95 -6.75 -1.91
C PHE A 431 -13.75 -5.45 -1.79
N ASP A 432 -14.89 -5.35 -2.49
CA ASP A 432 -15.77 -4.19 -2.39
C ASP A 432 -16.28 -4.02 -0.93
N ARG A 433 -16.57 -5.12 -0.22
CA ARG A 433 -16.98 -5.09 1.20
C ARG A 433 -15.83 -4.72 2.14
N THR A 434 -14.62 -5.26 1.93
CA THR A 434 -13.44 -4.83 2.68
C THR A 434 -13.19 -3.32 2.49
N TYR A 435 -13.32 -2.83 1.26
CA TYR A 435 -13.17 -1.41 0.96
C TYR A 435 -14.27 -0.56 1.61
N ALA A 436 -15.52 -1.03 1.65
CA ALA A 436 -16.60 -0.33 2.32
C ALA A 436 -16.31 -0.10 3.81
N GLU A 437 -15.85 -1.11 4.55
CA GLU A 437 -15.47 -0.94 5.96
C GLU A 437 -14.27 -0.02 6.13
N PHE A 438 -13.26 -0.11 5.26
CA PHE A 438 -12.16 0.86 5.27
C PHE A 438 -12.65 2.29 5.02
N LYS A 439 -13.55 2.47 4.04
CA LYS A 439 -14.10 3.79 3.68
C LYS A 439 -14.91 4.39 4.84
N GLU A 440 -15.65 3.58 5.60
CA GLU A 440 -16.35 4.04 6.81
C GLU A 440 -15.37 4.60 7.86
N LEU A 441 -14.24 3.93 8.06
CA LEU A 441 -13.18 4.40 8.97
C LEU A 441 -12.57 5.71 8.44
N LEU A 442 -12.25 5.75 7.15
CA LEU A 442 -11.65 6.91 6.48
C LEU A 442 -12.53 8.17 6.60
N ILE A 443 -13.81 8.07 6.23
CA ILE A 443 -14.73 9.22 6.31
C ILE A 443 -15.00 9.62 7.77
N GLY A 444 -15.02 8.65 8.68
CA GLY A 444 -15.18 8.87 10.12
C GLY A 444 -14.01 9.63 10.72
N SER A 445 -12.78 9.30 10.34
CA SER A 445 -11.56 10.03 10.74
C SER A 445 -11.63 11.49 10.30
N TRP A 446 -11.83 11.74 8.99
CA TRP A 446 -11.94 13.11 8.49
C TRP A 446 -13.05 13.92 9.17
N TRP A 447 -14.22 13.31 9.38
CA TRP A 447 -15.31 13.98 10.06
C TRP A 447 -14.93 14.34 11.50
N ARG A 448 -14.30 13.42 12.24
CA ARG A 448 -13.85 13.69 13.61
C ARG A 448 -12.85 14.85 13.66
N ASP A 449 -11.88 14.86 12.75
CA ASP A 449 -10.85 15.91 12.73
C ASP A 449 -11.47 17.29 12.49
N THR A 450 -12.38 17.39 11.51
CA THR A 450 -13.10 18.66 11.24
C THR A 450 -13.88 19.14 12.47
N GLN A 451 -14.50 18.21 13.22
CA GLN A 451 -15.25 18.57 14.43
C GLN A 451 -14.32 18.97 15.59
N MET A 452 -13.11 18.42 15.66
CA MET A 452 -12.11 18.81 16.65
C MET A 452 -11.55 20.20 16.33
N GLU A 453 -11.22 20.48 15.07
CA GLU A 453 -10.78 21.80 14.61
C GLU A 453 -11.84 22.89 14.84
N GLU A 454 -13.13 22.59 14.66
CA GLU A 454 -14.22 23.54 14.94
C GLU A 454 -14.43 23.82 16.45
N ALA A 455 -13.92 22.95 17.32
CA ALA A 455 -14.08 23.05 18.77
C ALA A 455 -12.92 23.79 19.48
N GLU A 456 -11.76 23.91 18.80
CA GLU A 456 -10.58 24.69 19.23
C GLU A 456 -10.71 26.18 18.86
#